data_AF-A0A0L6W7V7-F1
#
_entry.id   AF-A0A0L6W7V7-F1
#
_cell.length_a   1.000
_cell.length_b   1.000
_cell.length_c   1.000
_cell.angle_alpha   90.00
_cell.angle_beta   90.00
_cell.angle_gamma   90.00
#
_symmetry.space_group_name_H-M   'P 1'
#
loop_
_entity.id
_entity.type
_entity.pdbx_description
1 polymer ?
#
loop_
_entity_poly.entity_id
_entity_poly.type
_entity_poly.pdbx_seq_one_letter_code
_entity_poly.pdbx_strand_id
1 'polypeptide(L)'
;MAPTQIVAGGPWFRSGCTLGEGPLYDPETSTLHFVDISEKKIHHLNTQTLEIQVEQFDAPVTCLALRRDKPGLACAAAEGFALIESNLLLRYLSQPLSLDVIPHTRFNDGGCDSKGRFFAGTICSKEHGIPGKLYRYDPHDNTCVVVDDGPFTDSNGLGWSPDEKIFYFTDSLNNKIYAYDYDDGNLSNRRLFVDAIALGMPKNTFCDGLCTDSEGGVWSARWGGSRILRFTKDGVLDVEIIIPTALNITACCFGGDKNDQLFVTTAHCGANGGDPSRQTKFPDSGHVFKIDLSGRYMGNERHEFSG
;
A
#
# COMPACT_ATOMS: atom_id res chain seq x y z
N MET A 1 -1.90 17.38 -22.01
CA MET A 1 -1.04 16.52 -22.86
C MET A 1 -1.40 15.08 -22.58
N ALA A 2 -1.18 14.15 -23.52
CA ALA A 2 -1.38 12.73 -23.24
C ALA A 2 -0.31 12.26 -22.22
N PRO A 3 -0.65 11.33 -21.31
CA PRO A 3 0.33 10.80 -20.37
C PRO A 3 1.43 10.01 -21.10
N THR A 4 2.63 10.04 -20.55
CA THR A 4 3.73 9.18 -20.99
C THR A 4 3.41 7.74 -20.67
N GLN A 5 3.53 6.84 -21.65
CA GLN A 5 3.26 5.41 -21.44
C GLN A 5 4.55 4.61 -21.30
N ILE A 6 4.57 3.73 -20.30
CA ILE A 6 5.62 2.74 -20.06
C ILE A 6 4.94 1.38 -20.07
N VAL A 7 5.46 0.42 -20.82
CA VAL A 7 4.93 -0.96 -20.84
C VAL A 7 5.90 -1.86 -20.11
N ALA A 8 5.45 -2.45 -19.00
CA ALA A 8 6.23 -3.40 -18.23
C ALA A 8 6.43 -4.70 -19.02
N GLY A 9 7.59 -5.33 -18.82
CA GLY A 9 7.86 -6.69 -19.26
C GLY A 9 7.14 -7.74 -18.41
N GLY A 10 7.67 -8.96 -18.41
CA GLY A 10 7.21 -10.02 -17.52
C GLY A 10 7.53 -9.75 -16.03
N PRO A 11 7.08 -10.62 -15.12
CA PRO A 11 7.34 -10.48 -13.71
C PRO A 11 8.83 -10.54 -13.45
N TRP A 12 9.29 -9.66 -12.58
CA TRP A 12 10.68 -9.66 -12.13
C TRP A 12 10.94 -10.82 -11.15
N PHE A 13 9.96 -11.15 -10.32
CA PHE A 13 10.02 -12.28 -9.40
C PHE A 13 8.68 -13.03 -9.33
N ARG A 14 8.72 -14.36 -9.43
CA ARG A 14 7.53 -15.22 -9.41
C ARG A 14 7.20 -15.66 -7.98
N SER A 15 6.52 -14.80 -7.22
CA SER A 15 6.10 -15.08 -5.83
C SER A 15 4.87 -15.99 -5.75
N GLY A 16 3.87 -15.75 -6.59
CA GLY A 16 2.67 -16.59 -6.67
C GLY A 16 1.68 -16.32 -5.54
N CYS A 17 1.64 -15.07 -5.08
CA CYS A 17 0.76 -14.63 -4.01
C CYS A 17 -0.71 -14.70 -4.44
N THR A 18 -1.57 -15.09 -3.50
CA THR A 18 -3.02 -14.93 -3.65
C THR A 18 -3.34 -13.43 -3.63
N LEU A 19 -2.95 -12.71 -2.59
CA LEU A 19 -3.14 -11.26 -2.44
C LEU A 19 -1.83 -10.59 -2.02
N GLY A 20 -0.91 -10.43 -2.98
CA GLY A 20 0.36 -9.74 -2.76
C GLY A 20 0.13 -8.26 -2.51
N GLU A 21 0.66 -7.71 -1.42
CA GLU A 21 0.37 -6.35 -0.94
C GLU A 21 1.52 -5.72 -0.15
N GLY A 22 1.37 -4.43 0.17
CA GLY A 22 2.21 -3.70 1.12
C GLY A 22 3.73 -3.79 0.85
N PRO A 23 4.22 -3.58 -0.39
CA PRO A 23 5.64 -3.64 -0.68
C PRO A 23 6.40 -2.55 0.08
N LEU A 24 7.51 -2.92 0.69
CA LEU A 24 8.38 -2.08 1.52
C LEU A 24 9.83 -2.45 1.21
N TYR A 25 10.59 -1.50 0.66
CA TYR A 25 12.00 -1.71 0.38
C TYR A 25 12.86 -1.24 1.55
N ASP A 26 13.75 -2.11 2.01
CA ASP A 26 14.82 -1.84 2.96
C ASP A 26 16.15 -1.59 2.21
N PRO A 27 16.65 -0.33 2.18
CA PRO A 27 17.90 -0.01 1.52
C PRO A 27 19.14 -0.53 2.27
N GLU A 28 19.07 -0.76 3.59
CA GLU A 28 20.20 -1.27 4.37
C GLU A 28 20.54 -2.71 3.97
N THR A 29 19.51 -3.54 3.81
CA THR A 29 19.67 -4.96 3.49
C THR A 29 19.39 -5.30 2.02
N SER A 30 19.02 -4.31 1.20
CA SER A 30 18.55 -4.49 -0.17
C SER A 30 17.38 -5.47 -0.28
N THR A 31 16.48 -5.47 0.72
CA THR A 31 15.37 -6.42 0.83
C THR A 31 14.05 -5.77 0.46
N LEU A 32 13.27 -6.40 -0.43
CA LEU A 32 11.88 -6.07 -0.64
C LEU A 32 11.01 -6.95 0.27
N HIS A 33 10.41 -6.34 1.27
CA HIS A 33 9.37 -6.94 2.09
C HIS A 33 8.01 -6.75 1.41
N PHE A 34 7.14 -7.76 1.46
CA PHE A 34 5.74 -7.64 1.03
C PHE A 34 4.92 -8.75 1.68
N VAL A 35 3.60 -8.59 1.73
CA VAL A 35 2.70 -9.54 2.37
C VAL A 35 1.89 -10.32 1.33
N ASP A 36 1.46 -11.52 1.70
CA ASP A 36 0.30 -12.17 1.09
C ASP A 36 -0.80 -12.19 2.15
N ILE A 37 -1.74 -11.25 2.05
CA ILE A 37 -2.77 -11.04 3.08
C ILE A 37 -3.66 -12.27 3.22
N SER A 38 -4.04 -12.89 2.09
CA SER A 38 -4.95 -14.05 2.09
C SER A 38 -4.28 -15.30 2.67
N GLU A 39 -2.99 -15.49 2.37
CA GLU A 39 -2.22 -16.63 2.86
C GLU A 39 -1.54 -16.37 4.22
N LYS A 40 -1.66 -15.16 4.77
CA LYS A 40 -1.07 -14.73 6.05
C LYS A 40 0.45 -14.90 6.07
N LYS A 41 1.11 -14.51 4.97
CA LYS A 41 2.56 -14.64 4.81
C LYS A 41 3.22 -13.28 4.71
N ILE A 42 4.47 -13.21 5.18
CA ILE A 42 5.39 -12.12 4.89
C ILE A 42 6.53 -12.70 4.07
N HIS A 43 6.85 -12.03 2.96
CA HIS A 43 7.94 -12.38 2.07
C HIS A 43 9.08 -11.37 2.24
N HIS A 44 10.31 -11.86 2.28
CA HIS A 44 11.54 -11.07 2.37
C HIS A 44 12.42 -11.47 1.18
N LEU A 45 12.40 -10.65 0.13
CA LEU A 45 13.10 -10.92 -1.13
C LEU A 45 14.35 -10.05 -1.22
N ASN A 46 15.54 -10.64 -1.17
CA ASN A 46 16.76 -9.90 -1.43
C ASN A 46 16.81 -9.52 -2.92
N THR A 47 16.90 -8.22 -3.20
CA THR A 47 16.76 -7.70 -4.56
C THR A 47 18.01 -7.85 -5.42
N GLN A 48 19.14 -8.23 -4.82
CA GLN A 48 20.40 -8.47 -5.50
C GLN A 48 20.60 -9.96 -5.80
N THR A 49 20.32 -10.85 -4.84
CA THR A 49 20.51 -12.30 -4.98
C THR A 49 19.27 -13.04 -5.48
N LEU A 50 18.09 -12.42 -5.36
CA LEU A 50 16.77 -13.02 -5.58
C LEU A 50 16.45 -14.19 -4.64
N GLU A 51 17.18 -14.32 -3.54
CA GLU A 51 16.83 -15.25 -2.46
C GLU A 51 15.60 -14.73 -1.72
N ILE A 52 14.70 -15.65 -1.39
CA ILE A 52 13.44 -15.34 -0.69
C ILE A 52 13.34 -16.11 0.61
N GLN A 53 12.94 -15.42 1.66
CA GLN A 53 12.47 -16.02 2.91
C GLN A 53 10.97 -15.71 3.06
N VAL A 54 10.24 -16.66 3.64
CA VAL A 54 8.79 -16.53 3.84
C VAL A 54 8.44 -16.95 5.25
N GLU A 55 7.75 -16.06 5.95
CA GLU A 55 7.23 -16.25 7.30
C GLU A 55 5.72 -16.46 7.25
N GLN A 56 5.21 -17.40 8.03
CA GLN A 56 3.78 -17.74 8.11
C GLN A 56 3.22 -17.32 9.46
N PHE A 57 2.09 -16.61 9.46
CA PHE A 57 1.42 -16.10 10.65
C PHE A 57 0.01 -16.69 10.79
N ASP A 58 -0.52 -16.63 12.01
CA ASP A 58 -1.89 -17.06 12.33
C ASP A 58 -2.95 -16.02 11.97
N ALA A 59 -2.54 -14.75 11.90
CA ALA A 59 -3.37 -13.61 11.53
C ALA A 59 -2.82 -12.92 10.28
N PRO A 60 -3.68 -12.31 9.44
CA PRO A 60 -3.23 -11.58 8.28
C PRO A 60 -2.51 -10.30 8.70
N VAL A 61 -1.27 -10.17 8.23
CA VAL A 61 -0.52 -8.91 8.20
C VAL A 61 -0.86 -8.18 6.91
N THR A 62 -1.15 -6.89 7.00
CA THR A 62 -1.79 -6.14 5.90
C THR A 62 -0.90 -5.06 5.31
N CYS A 63 -0.04 -4.45 6.12
CA CYS A 63 1.02 -3.55 5.66
C CYS A 63 2.22 -3.59 6.62
N LEU A 64 3.38 -3.10 6.16
CA LEU A 64 4.66 -3.17 6.89
C LEU A 64 5.30 -1.79 7.03
N ALA A 65 6.11 -1.62 8.08
CA ALA A 65 6.99 -0.48 8.26
C ALA A 65 8.35 -0.94 8.81
N LEU A 66 9.44 -0.33 8.33
CA LEU A 66 10.76 -0.44 8.94
C LEU A 66 10.74 0.25 10.31
N ARG A 67 11.66 -0.16 11.19
CA ARG A 67 11.76 0.39 12.53
C ARG A 67 13.01 1.26 12.65
N ARG A 68 12.80 2.50 13.05
CA ARG A 68 13.87 3.48 13.23
C ARG A 68 14.84 3.04 14.31
N ASP A 69 16.12 3.00 13.94
CA ASP A 69 17.24 2.66 14.83
C ASP A 69 17.06 1.32 15.58
N LYS A 70 16.22 0.41 15.05
CA LYS A 70 15.87 -0.86 15.70
C LYS A 70 15.73 -1.97 14.65
N PRO A 71 16.08 -3.21 15.00
CA PRO A 71 15.87 -4.33 14.08
C PRO A 71 14.38 -4.71 13.97
N GLY A 72 14.07 -5.40 12.88
CA GLY A 72 12.75 -6.00 12.62
C GLY A 72 11.74 -5.03 12.03
N LEU A 73 10.50 -5.51 11.91
CA LEU A 73 9.41 -4.81 11.24
C LEU A 73 8.28 -4.47 12.23
N ALA A 74 7.62 -3.35 11.98
CA ALA A 74 6.30 -3.06 12.52
C ALA A 74 5.24 -3.33 11.43
N CYS A 75 3.99 -3.52 11.83
CA CYS A 75 2.90 -3.76 10.89
C CYS A 75 1.55 -3.25 11.38
N ALA A 76 0.63 -3.04 10.43
CA ALA A 76 -0.79 -3.18 10.71
C ALA A 76 -1.21 -4.61 10.40
N ALA A 77 -1.78 -5.28 11.39
CA ALA A 77 -2.47 -6.56 11.26
C ALA A 77 -3.98 -6.32 11.34
N ALA A 78 -4.80 -7.35 11.11
CA ALA A 78 -6.25 -7.19 11.05
C ALA A 78 -6.87 -6.36 12.20
N GLU A 79 -6.37 -6.53 13.42
CA GLU A 79 -6.96 -5.94 14.63
C GLU A 79 -6.26 -4.67 15.12
N GLY A 80 -5.11 -4.29 14.55
CA GLY A 80 -4.36 -3.13 15.03
C GLY A 80 -2.89 -3.10 14.66
N PHE A 81 -2.15 -2.28 15.41
CA PHE A 81 -0.72 -2.01 15.20
C PHE A 81 0.11 -2.95 16.06
N ALA A 82 1.12 -3.57 15.47
CA ALA A 82 1.96 -4.57 16.14
C ALA A 82 3.43 -4.48 15.71
N LEU A 83 4.30 -5.08 16.51
CA LEU A 83 5.65 -5.43 16.12
C LEU A 83 5.72 -6.91 15.76
N ILE A 84 6.52 -7.23 14.74
CA ILE A 84 6.81 -8.61 14.34
C ILE A 84 8.00 -9.09 15.17
N GLU A 85 7.77 -10.12 15.98
CA GLU A 85 8.80 -10.74 16.82
C GLU A 85 9.43 -11.94 16.10
N SER A 86 10.68 -12.27 16.46
CA SER A 86 11.48 -13.33 15.80
C SER A 86 10.92 -14.75 15.94
N ASN A 87 9.92 -14.94 16.81
CA ASN A 87 9.19 -16.19 17.01
C ASN A 87 7.90 -16.27 16.17
N LEU A 88 7.77 -15.42 15.14
CA LEU A 88 6.59 -15.33 14.27
C LEU A 88 5.32 -14.89 15.01
N LEU A 89 5.47 -14.20 16.14
CA LEU A 89 4.35 -13.62 16.89
C LEU A 89 4.20 -12.13 16.57
N LEU A 90 2.95 -11.68 16.63
CA LEU A 90 2.60 -10.27 16.56
C LEU A 90 2.43 -9.75 17.98
N ARG A 91 3.34 -8.89 18.44
CA ARG A 91 3.17 -8.17 19.70
C ARG A 91 2.40 -6.88 19.44
N TYR A 92 1.10 -6.90 19.71
CA TYR A 92 0.24 -5.73 19.56
C TYR A 92 0.68 -4.58 20.47
N LEU A 93 0.81 -3.41 19.86
CA LEU A 93 1.00 -2.12 20.51
C LEU A 93 -0.36 -1.47 20.80
N SER A 94 -1.33 -1.65 19.89
CA SER A 94 -2.69 -1.16 20.06
C SER A 94 -3.68 -1.99 19.23
N GLN A 95 -4.83 -2.32 19.82
CA GLN A 95 -5.98 -2.96 19.17
C GLN A 95 -7.22 -2.07 19.37
N PRO A 96 -7.44 -1.05 18.52
CA PRO A 96 -8.50 -0.06 18.76
C PRO A 96 -9.91 -0.53 18.36
N LEU A 97 -10.03 -1.70 17.72
CA LEU A 97 -11.32 -2.25 17.29
C LEU A 97 -12.02 -2.95 18.44
N SER A 98 -13.33 -2.72 18.59
CA SER A 98 -14.14 -3.41 19.59
C SER A 98 -14.45 -4.86 19.16
N LEU A 99 -14.73 -5.72 20.14
CA LEU A 99 -14.96 -7.15 19.91
C LEU A 99 -16.13 -7.46 18.96
N ASP A 100 -17.14 -6.58 18.90
CA ASP A 100 -18.27 -6.68 17.98
C ASP A 100 -17.94 -6.23 16.54
N VAL A 101 -16.85 -5.47 16.37
CA VAL A 101 -16.41 -4.93 15.07
C VAL A 101 -15.36 -5.83 14.41
N ILE A 102 -14.45 -6.42 15.19
CA ILE A 102 -13.34 -7.28 14.71
C ILE A 102 -13.78 -8.36 13.71
N PRO A 103 -14.90 -9.09 13.87
CA PRO A 103 -15.29 -10.12 12.92
C PRO A 103 -15.68 -9.61 11.52
N HIS A 104 -15.89 -8.30 11.38
CA HIS A 104 -16.53 -7.70 10.21
C HIS A 104 -15.63 -6.71 9.47
N THR A 105 -14.51 -6.30 10.05
CA THR A 105 -13.55 -5.38 9.44
C THR A 105 -12.13 -5.80 9.77
N ARG A 106 -11.16 -5.18 9.10
CA ARG A 106 -9.75 -5.27 9.40
C ARG A 106 -9.06 -3.99 8.99
N PHE A 107 -7.88 -3.73 9.54
CA PHE A 107 -6.91 -2.84 8.90
C PHE A 107 -6.50 -3.36 7.53
N ASN A 108 -6.04 -2.46 6.67
CA ASN A 108 -5.63 -2.79 5.30
C ASN A 108 -4.28 -2.16 4.95
N ASP A 109 -4.23 -0.93 4.44
CA ASP A 109 -2.95 -0.29 4.10
C ASP A 109 -2.52 0.75 5.14
N GLY A 110 -1.22 1.04 5.16
CA GLY A 110 -0.57 1.81 6.20
C GLY A 110 0.81 2.34 5.83
N GLY A 111 1.26 3.35 6.57
CA GLY A 111 2.56 3.98 6.37
C GLY A 111 2.93 4.90 7.53
N CYS A 112 4.19 5.29 7.58
CA CYS A 112 4.72 6.15 8.64
C CYS A 112 5.00 7.55 8.14
N ASP A 113 4.80 8.51 9.05
CA ASP A 113 5.16 9.90 8.85
C ASP A 113 6.60 10.18 9.31
N SER A 114 7.13 11.39 9.11
CA SER A 114 8.53 11.72 9.41
C SER A 114 8.87 11.64 10.89
N LYS A 115 7.88 11.82 11.77
CA LYS A 115 8.05 11.64 13.21
C LYS A 115 8.00 10.18 13.65
N GLY A 116 7.65 9.26 12.74
CA GLY A 116 7.62 7.83 12.96
C GLY A 116 6.31 7.33 13.56
N ARG A 117 5.22 8.08 13.36
CA ARG A 117 3.85 7.66 13.73
C ARG A 117 3.26 6.81 12.63
N PHE A 118 2.56 5.74 13.00
CA PHE A 118 2.02 4.77 12.06
C PHE A 118 0.55 5.07 11.77
N PHE A 119 0.24 5.41 10.52
CA PHE A 119 -1.13 5.55 10.03
C PHE A 119 -1.58 4.26 9.35
N ALA A 120 -2.81 3.84 9.60
CA ALA A 120 -3.42 2.73 8.89
C ALA A 120 -4.94 2.87 8.87
N GLY A 121 -5.57 2.44 7.77
CA GLY A 121 -7.02 2.52 7.60
C GLY A 121 -7.71 1.16 7.64
N THR A 122 -9.00 1.15 7.97
CA THR A 122 -9.84 -0.06 8.00
C THR A 122 -10.81 -0.15 6.82
N ILE A 123 -11.22 -1.36 6.46
CA ILE A 123 -12.23 -1.59 5.42
C ILE A 123 -13.65 -1.48 5.98
N CYS A 124 -14.62 -1.07 5.17
CA CYS A 124 -16.01 -1.05 5.62
C CYS A 124 -16.64 -2.44 5.63
N SER A 125 -17.71 -2.58 6.41
CA SER A 125 -18.67 -3.67 6.30
C SER A 125 -20.07 -3.11 6.16
N LYS A 126 -20.58 -3.08 4.93
CA LYS A 126 -21.91 -2.51 4.63
C LYS A 126 -23.04 -3.29 5.29
N GLU A 127 -22.94 -4.61 5.32
CA GLU A 127 -23.96 -5.49 5.93
C GLU A 127 -24.11 -5.24 7.44
N HIS A 128 -23.03 -4.85 8.09
CA HIS A 128 -22.97 -4.59 9.52
C HIS A 128 -22.98 -3.09 9.88
N GLY A 129 -23.07 -2.19 8.89
CA GLY A 129 -23.07 -0.75 9.11
C GLY A 129 -21.76 -0.18 9.68
N ILE A 130 -20.64 -0.88 9.48
CA ILE A 130 -19.32 -0.47 9.98
C ILE A 130 -18.60 0.32 8.88
N PRO A 131 -18.33 1.63 9.06
CA PRO A 131 -17.54 2.40 8.10
C PRO A 131 -16.05 2.08 8.23
N GLY A 132 -15.32 2.20 7.12
CA GLY A 132 -13.86 2.31 7.16
C GLY A 132 -13.44 3.63 7.78
N LYS A 133 -12.39 3.60 8.60
CA LYS A 133 -11.82 4.75 9.32
C LYS A 133 -10.31 4.80 9.15
N LEU A 134 -9.73 5.97 9.37
CA LEU A 134 -8.27 6.15 9.37
C LEU A 134 -7.78 6.37 10.81
N TYR A 135 -6.76 5.60 11.20
CA TYR A 135 -6.16 5.64 12.53
C TYR A 135 -4.71 6.09 12.46
N ARG A 136 -4.21 6.60 13.58
CA ARG A 136 -2.81 6.89 13.83
C ARG A 136 -2.39 6.31 15.18
N TYR A 137 -1.32 5.53 15.19
CA TYR A 137 -0.59 5.14 16.39
C TYR A 137 0.67 5.99 16.57
N ASP A 138 0.81 6.62 17.73
CA ASP A 138 1.98 7.40 18.10
C ASP A 138 2.81 6.65 19.17
N PRO A 139 4.04 6.19 18.86
CA PRO A 139 4.86 5.45 19.80
C PRO A 139 5.49 6.34 20.89
N HIS A 140 5.46 7.68 20.75
CA HIS A 140 6.03 8.58 21.75
C HIS A 140 5.20 8.58 23.03
N ASP A 141 3.87 8.54 22.92
CA ASP A 141 2.93 8.53 24.05
C ASP A 141 2.05 7.27 24.12
N ASN A 142 2.25 6.32 23.20
CA ASN A 142 1.46 5.09 23.05
C ASN A 142 -0.04 5.35 22.79
N THR A 143 -0.37 6.46 22.14
CA THR A 143 -1.75 6.77 21.78
C THR A 143 -2.14 6.18 20.43
N CYS A 144 -3.39 5.72 20.34
CA CYS A 144 -4.03 5.32 19.10
C CYS A 144 -5.31 6.12 18.95
N VAL A 145 -5.40 6.92 17.88
CA VAL A 145 -6.52 7.84 17.66
C VAL A 145 -7.11 7.63 16.27
N VAL A 146 -8.41 7.88 16.14
CA VAL A 146 -9.04 8.05 14.83
C VAL A 146 -8.73 9.45 14.34
N VAL A 147 -8.13 9.56 13.16
CA VAL A 147 -7.80 10.85 12.52
C VAL A 147 -8.81 11.25 11.45
N ASP A 148 -9.60 10.30 10.94
CA ASP A 148 -10.80 10.55 10.14
C ASP A 148 -11.79 9.39 10.31
N ASP A 149 -13.03 9.71 10.70
CA ASP A 149 -14.12 8.75 10.90
C ASP A 149 -14.77 8.25 9.59
N GLY A 150 -14.30 8.70 8.43
CA GLY A 150 -14.74 8.24 7.11
C GLY A 150 -15.97 8.99 6.56
N PRO A 151 -16.97 8.28 5.98
CA PRO A 151 -17.13 6.82 5.90
C PRO A 151 -16.39 6.21 4.70
N PHE A 152 -15.18 5.70 4.90
CA PHE A 152 -14.42 5.06 3.82
C PHE A 152 -14.97 3.68 3.52
N THR A 153 -14.82 3.23 2.27
CA THR A 153 -15.33 1.93 1.81
C THR A 153 -14.28 0.83 1.92
N ASP A 154 -13.07 1.13 1.49
CA ASP A 154 -11.94 0.22 1.50
C ASP A 154 -10.68 1.09 1.58
N SER A 155 -10.17 1.25 2.79
CA SER A 155 -9.01 2.09 3.06
C SER A 155 -7.78 1.46 2.44
N ASN A 156 -7.05 2.21 1.64
CA ASN A 156 -5.91 1.66 0.92
C ASN A 156 -4.77 2.69 0.85
N GLY A 157 -4.00 2.66 -0.23
CA GLY A 157 -2.85 3.52 -0.51
C GLY A 157 -2.84 4.85 0.23
N LEU A 158 -1.75 5.11 0.96
CA LEU A 158 -1.51 6.39 1.59
C LEU A 158 -0.04 6.81 1.53
N GLY A 159 0.18 8.12 1.61
CA GLY A 159 1.52 8.69 1.56
C GLY A 159 1.52 10.20 1.73
N TRP A 160 2.70 10.79 1.85
CA TRP A 160 2.89 12.21 2.10
C TRP A 160 3.56 12.88 0.90
N SER A 161 3.28 14.17 0.71
CA SER A 161 4.12 15.03 -0.14
C SER A 161 5.55 15.07 0.41
N PRO A 162 6.57 15.37 -0.43
CA PRO A 162 7.96 15.43 0.02
C PRO A 162 8.22 16.44 1.15
N ASP A 163 7.42 17.51 1.24
CA ASP A 163 7.49 18.49 2.33
C ASP A 163 6.56 18.16 3.52
N GLU A 164 5.92 16.98 3.47
CA GLU A 164 4.98 16.44 4.45
C GLU A 164 3.78 17.34 4.75
N LYS A 165 3.46 18.35 3.92
CA LYS A 165 2.30 19.22 4.16
C LYS A 165 0.98 18.64 3.67
N ILE A 166 1.05 17.62 2.83
CA ILE A 166 -0.11 17.00 2.20
C ILE A 166 -0.07 15.50 2.49
N PHE A 167 -1.15 14.97 3.03
CA PHE A 167 -1.37 13.53 3.15
C PHE A 167 -2.37 13.08 2.08
N TYR A 168 -2.03 12.01 1.36
CA TYR A 168 -2.87 11.39 0.34
C TYR A 168 -3.43 10.07 0.84
N PHE A 169 -4.67 9.76 0.46
CA PHE A 169 -5.37 8.56 0.95
C PHE A 169 -6.37 8.02 -0.08
N THR A 170 -6.27 6.73 -0.39
CA THR A 170 -7.17 6.02 -1.29
C THR A 170 -8.38 5.46 -0.56
N ASP A 171 -9.56 5.67 -1.14
CA ASP A 171 -10.80 4.98 -0.81
C ASP A 171 -11.28 4.18 -2.04
N SER A 172 -10.96 2.88 -2.06
CA SER A 172 -10.92 2.09 -3.30
C SER A 172 -12.27 1.93 -3.97
N LEU A 173 -13.34 1.54 -3.26
CA LEU A 173 -14.64 1.27 -3.89
C LEU A 173 -15.38 2.56 -4.30
N ASN A 174 -15.02 3.70 -3.69
CA ASN A 174 -15.42 5.02 -4.18
C ASN A 174 -14.55 5.50 -5.35
N ASN A 175 -13.42 4.83 -5.61
CA ASN A 175 -12.48 5.08 -6.70
C ASN A 175 -11.87 6.49 -6.66
N LYS A 176 -11.57 6.92 -5.44
CA LYS A 176 -11.11 8.28 -5.13
C LYS A 176 -9.81 8.24 -4.35
N ILE A 177 -8.98 9.25 -4.61
CA ILE A 177 -7.86 9.60 -3.76
C ILE A 177 -8.18 10.97 -3.16
N TYR A 178 -8.09 11.09 -1.85
CA TYR A 178 -8.25 12.34 -1.11
C TYR A 178 -6.88 12.92 -0.76
N ALA A 179 -6.83 14.24 -0.65
CA ALA A 179 -5.73 14.98 -0.06
C ALA A 179 -6.21 15.66 1.23
N TYR A 180 -5.30 15.82 2.18
CA TYR A 180 -5.51 16.50 3.45
C TYR A 180 -4.37 17.49 3.65
N ASP A 181 -4.65 18.59 4.32
CA ASP A 181 -3.58 19.36 4.93
C ASP A 181 -3.10 18.57 6.14
N TYR A 182 -1.80 18.29 6.16
CA TYR A 182 -1.14 17.58 7.24
C TYR A 182 -0.33 18.58 8.07
N ASP A 183 -0.54 18.57 9.38
CA ASP A 183 0.25 19.35 10.33
C ASP A 183 0.45 18.53 11.62
N ASP A 184 1.69 18.14 11.85
CA ASP A 184 2.12 17.37 13.01
C ASP A 184 1.17 16.21 13.36
N GLY A 185 0.89 15.36 12.38
CA GLY A 185 0.10 14.14 12.56
C GLY A 185 -1.40 14.37 12.60
N ASN A 186 -1.84 15.62 12.51
CA ASN A 186 -3.25 15.97 12.37
C ASN A 186 -3.60 16.12 10.90
N LEU A 187 -4.79 15.63 10.53
CA LEU A 187 -5.34 15.76 9.19
C LEU A 187 -6.49 16.76 9.21
N SER A 188 -6.50 17.67 8.24
CA SER A 188 -7.58 18.65 8.08
C SER A 188 -7.85 18.93 6.60
N ASN A 189 -8.92 19.68 6.30
CA ASN A 189 -9.25 20.14 4.94
C ASN A 189 -9.26 19.00 3.89
N ARG A 190 -9.89 17.87 4.24
CA ARG A 190 -10.13 16.74 3.33
C ARG A 190 -10.74 17.24 2.03
N ARG A 191 -10.07 16.96 0.91
CA ARG A 191 -10.52 17.35 -0.43
C ARG A 191 -10.25 16.24 -1.43
N LEU A 192 -11.06 16.22 -2.47
CA LEU A 192 -10.86 15.30 -3.59
C LEU A 192 -9.59 15.68 -4.34
N PHE A 193 -8.68 14.72 -4.49
CA PHE A 193 -7.46 14.89 -5.27
C PHE A 193 -7.60 14.22 -6.64
N VAL A 194 -8.06 12.96 -6.66
CA VAL A 194 -8.35 12.21 -7.88
C VAL A 194 -9.74 11.58 -7.79
N ASP A 195 -10.52 11.74 -8.86
CA ASP A 195 -11.72 10.96 -9.12
C ASP A 195 -11.49 10.13 -10.39
N ALA A 196 -11.17 8.85 -10.22
CA ALA A 196 -10.79 8.00 -11.33
C ALA A 196 -11.96 7.77 -12.31
N ILE A 197 -13.20 7.80 -11.82
CA ILE A 197 -14.38 7.65 -12.66
C ILE A 197 -14.57 8.89 -13.52
N ALA A 198 -14.41 10.09 -12.95
CA ALA A 198 -14.46 11.35 -13.68
C ALA A 198 -13.35 11.46 -14.75
N LEU A 199 -12.20 10.83 -14.50
CA LEU A 199 -11.10 10.71 -15.48
C LEU A 199 -11.36 9.64 -16.57
N GLY A 200 -12.51 8.97 -16.55
CA GLY A 200 -12.89 7.99 -17.56
C GLY A 200 -12.22 6.63 -17.39
N MET A 201 -11.71 6.29 -16.20
CA MET A 201 -11.17 4.96 -15.95
C MET A 201 -12.26 3.89 -16.08
N PRO A 202 -11.92 2.68 -16.59
CA PRO A 202 -12.91 1.63 -16.79
C PRO A 202 -13.66 1.28 -15.50
N LYS A 203 -14.96 0.99 -15.63
CA LYS A 203 -15.77 0.46 -14.53
C LYS A 203 -15.17 -0.84 -14.01
N ASN A 204 -15.40 -1.13 -12.72
CA ASN A 204 -14.87 -2.31 -12.03
C ASN A 204 -13.33 -2.38 -12.01
N THR A 205 -12.69 -1.22 -12.02
CA THR A 205 -11.27 -1.06 -11.68
C THR A 205 -11.17 -0.02 -10.58
N PHE A 206 -10.27 -0.20 -9.64
CA PHE A 206 -10.24 0.60 -8.40
C PHE A 206 -8.84 1.13 -8.12
N CYS A 207 -8.76 2.32 -7.53
CA CYS A 207 -7.51 2.78 -6.90
C CYS A 207 -7.20 1.84 -5.75
N ASP A 208 -5.93 1.49 -5.61
CA ASP A 208 -5.46 0.54 -4.60
C ASP A 208 -4.30 1.20 -3.82
N GLY A 209 -3.23 0.49 -3.53
CA GLY A 209 -2.01 1.01 -2.91
C GLY A 209 -1.39 2.17 -3.70
N LEU A 210 -0.73 3.09 -2.98
CA LEU A 210 -0.02 4.22 -3.59
C LEU A 210 1.34 4.47 -2.94
N CYS A 211 2.22 5.15 -3.67
CA CYS A 211 3.41 5.78 -3.10
C CYS A 211 3.65 7.16 -3.73
N THR A 212 4.54 7.96 -3.15
CA THR A 212 4.91 9.28 -3.66
C THR A 212 6.35 9.31 -4.17
N ASP A 213 6.61 10.20 -5.13
CA ASP A 213 7.95 10.48 -5.64
C ASP A 213 8.48 11.83 -5.13
N SER A 214 9.79 12.04 -5.29
CA SER A 214 10.51 13.23 -4.85
C SER A 214 10.09 14.54 -5.56
N GLU A 215 9.34 14.46 -6.68
CA GLU A 215 8.76 15.63 -7.35
C GLU A 215 7.36 15.97 -6.83
N GLY A 216 6.83 15.16 -5.90
CA GLY A 216 5.47 15.27 -5.37
C GLY A 216 4.41 14.56 -6.22
N GLY A 217 4.83 13.69 -7.15
CA GLY A 217 3.91 12.82 -7.88
C GLY A 217 3.36 11.68 -7.00
N VAL A 218 2.11 11.29 -7.25
CA VAL A 218 1.40 10.20 -6.58
C VAL A 218 1.22 9.05 -7.56
N TRP A 219 1.83 7.90 -7.26
CA TRP A 219 1.73 6.67 -8.05
C TRP A 219 0.66 5.77 -7.43
N SER A 220 -0.41 5.51 -8.16
CA SER A 220 -1.55 4.72 -7.68
C SER A 220 -1.69 3.43 -8.52
N ALA A 221 -1.64 2.30 -7.82
CA ALA A 221 -1.97 1.00 -8.39
C ALA A 221 -3.46 0.90 -8.74
N ARG A 222 -3.77 0.06 -9.73
CA ARG A 222 -5.13 -0.15 -10.22
C ARG A 222 -5.54 -1.61 -10.17
N TRP A 223 -6.33 -1.98 -9.17
CA TRP A 223 -7.01 -3.27 -9.11
C TRP A 223 -7.90 -3.46 -10.34
N GLY A 224 -7.81 -4.63 -10.97
CA GLY A 224 -8.53 -4.95 -12.21
C GLY A 224 -8.12 -4.13 -13.44
N GLY A 225 -7.13 -3.23 -13.32
CA GLY A 225 -6.79 -2.23 -14.33
C GLY A 225 -5.52 -2.51 -15.12
N SER A 226 -4.69 -3.50 -14.71
CA SER A 226 -3.41 -3.81 -15.35
C SER A 226 -2.47 -2.61 -15.50
N ARG A 227 -2.51 -1.66 -14.55
CA ARG A 227 -1.70 -0.44 -14.64
C ARG A 227 -1.40 0.22 -13.30
N ILE A 228 -0.40 1.09 -13.32
CA ILE A 228 -0.14 2.13 -12.32
C ILE A 228 -0.31 3.48 -13.01
N LEU A 229 -0.93 4.43 -12.33
CA LEU A 229 -1.11 5.80 -12.80
C LEU A 229 -0.27 6.74 -11.93
N ARG A 230 0.47 7.67 -12.55
CA ARG A 230 1.10 8.78 -11.83
C ARG A 230 0.27 10.04 -12.02
N PHE A 231 -0.04 10.69 -10.90
CA PHE A 231 -0.61 12.02 -10.88
C PHE A 231 0.43 13.00 -10.38
N THR A 232 0.62 14.12 -11.07
CA THR A 232 1.40 15.26 -10.55
C THR A 232 0.81 15.76 -9.23
N LYS A 233 1.56 16.57 -8.48
CA LYS A 233 1.08 17.23 -7.24
C LYS A 233 -0.22 18.03 -7.39
N ASP A 234 -0.58 18.40 -8.62
CA ASP A 234 -1.80 19.14 -8.95
C ASP A 234 -2.96 18.21 -9.40
N GLY A 235 -2.78 16.89 -9.29
CA GLY A 235 -3.79 15.88 -9.64
C GLY A 235 -3.88 15.55 -11.13
N VAL A 236 -2.95 16.05 -11.96
CA VAL A 236 -2.93 15.79 -13.41
C VAL A 236 -2.24 14.46 -13.69
N LEU A 237 -2.92 13.55 -14.40
CA LEU A 237 -2.34 12.29 -14.90
C LEU A 237 -1.29 12.58 -15.97
N ASP A 238 -0.04 12.17 -15.74
CA ASP A 238 1.08 12.42 -16.66
C ASP A 238 1.94 11.19 -16.99
N VAL A 239 1.82 10.09 -16.23
CA VAL A 239 2.45 8.79 -16.56
C VAL A 239 1.48 7.65 -16.36
N GLU A 240 1.54 6.67 -17.25
CA GLU A 240 0.83 5.40 -17.16
C GLU A 240 1.83 4.25 -17.35
N ILE A 241 1.96 3.38 -16.35
CA ILE A 241 2.69 2.12 -16.47
C ILE A 241 1.67 1.01 -16.74
N ILE A 242 1.73 0.39 -17.90
CA ILE A 242 0.86 -0.70 -18.33
C ILE A 242 1.57 -2.03 -18.04
N ILE A 243 0.87 -2.97 -17.39
CA ILE A 243 1.36 -4.31 -17.05
C ILE A 243 0.45 -5.36 -17.69
N PRO A 244 0.66 -5.71 -18.97
CA PRO A 244 -0.34 -6.45 -19.74
C PRO A 244 -0.66 -7.86 -19.22
N THR A 245 0.30 -8.51 -18.54
CA THR A 245 0.19 -9.90 -18.11
C THR A 245 -0.30 -10.06 -16.67
N ALA A 246 -0.57 -8.95 -15.96
CA ALA A 246 -1.13 -8.95 -14.61
C ALA A 246 -2.39 -8.09 -14.54
N LEU A 247 -3.45 -8.60 -13.92
CA LEU A 247 -4.74 -7.92 -13.88
C LEU A 247 -4.89 -7.01 -12.65
N ASN A 248 -4.68 -7.60 -11.47
CA ASN A 248 -4.90 -6.95 -10.19
C ASN A 248 -3.58 -6.37 -9.70
N ILE A 249 -3.33 -5.11 -10.05
CA ILE A 249 -2.17 -4.37 -9.53
C ILE A 249 -2.57 -3.80 -8.18
N THR A 250 -1.88 -4.20 -7.12
CA THR A 250 -2.31 -3.95 -5.73
C THR A 250 -1.60 -2.77 -5.11
N ALA A 251 -0.28 -2.76 -5.11
CA ALA A 251 0.49 -1.67 -4.51
C ALA A 251 1.85 -1.49 -5.19
N CYS A 252 2.52 -0.40 -4.85
CA CYS A 252 3.86 -0.11 -5.35
C CYS A 252 4.69 0.67 -4.34
N CYS A 253 6.02 0.50 -4.40
CA CYS A 253 6.96 1.32 -3.66
C CYS A 253 8.24 1.51 -4.46
N PHE A 254 8.91 2.64 -4.23
CA PHE A 254 10.25 2.87 -4.76
C PHE A 254 11.31 2.15 -3.92
N GLY A 255 12.42 1.82 -4.57
CA GLY A 255 13.61 1.27 -3.94
C GLY A 255 14.77 1.10 -4.92
N GLY A 256 15.69 0.20 -4.58
CA GLY A 256 17.00 0.09 -5.21
C GLY A 256 17.98 1.14 -4.71
N ASP A 257 19.28 0.97 -5.03
CA ASP A 257 20.38 1.81 -4.50
C ASP A 257 20.21 3.32 -4.74
N LYS A 258 19.45 3.70 -5.77
CA LYS A 258 19.18 5.09 -6.15
C LYS A 258 17.73 5.52 -5.93
N ASN A 259 16.92 4.66 -5.31
CA ASN A 259 15.48 4.87 -5.12
C ASN A 259 14.72 5.14 -6.44
N ASP A 260 15.19 4.58 -7.56
CA ASP A 260 14.67 4.80 -8.91
C ASP A 260 14.08 3.52 -9.56
N GLN A 261 13.88 2.47 -8.75
CA GLN A 261 13.20 1.24 -9.15
C GLN A 261 11.83 1.20 -8.49
N LEU A 262 10.76 1.07 -9.27
CA LEU A 262 9.41 0.89 -8.74
C LEU A 262 9.08 -0.59 -8.65
N PHE A 263 8.99 -1.11 -7.43
CA PHE A 263 8.50 -2.46 -7.15
C PHE A 263 6.99 -2.46 -7.08
N VAL A 264 6.37 -3.49 -7.66
CA VAL A 264 4.92 -3.58 -7.81
C VAL A 264 4.44 -4.96 -7.40
N THR A 265 3.51 -5.00 -6.46
CA THR A 265 2.82 -6.23 -6.07
C THR A 265 1.55 -6.39 -6.88
N THR A 266 1.14 -7.65 -7.06
CA THR A 266 -0.10 -7.99 -7.75
C THR A 266 -0.79 -9.15 -7.03
N ALA A 267 -2.07 -9.33 -7.31
CA ALA A 267 -2.89 -10.41 -6.75
C ALA A 267 -3.36 -11.38 -7.83
N HIS A 268 -3.59 -12.64 -7.46
CA HIS A 268 -4.22 -13.62 -8.33
C HIS A 268 -5.58 -13.12 -8.85
N CYS A 269 -5.98 -13.50 -10.07
CA CYS A 269 -7.24 -13.03 -10.66
C CYS A 269 -8.50 -13.41 -9.86
N GLY A 270 -8.41 -14.51 -9.09
CA GLY A 270 -9.46 -15.00 -8.20
C GLY A 270 -9.45 -14.41 -6.78
N ALA A 271 -8.50 -13.55 -6.44
CA ALA A 271 -8.42 -12.95 -5.11
C ALA A 271 -9.67 -12.10 -4.80
N ASN A 272 -10.05 -12.04 -3.52
CA ASN A 272 -11.21 -11.28 -3.02
C ASN A 272 -12.52 -11.55 -3.79
N GLY A 273 -12.78 -12.80 -4.17
CA GLY A 273 -13.99 -13.20 -4.90
C GLY A 273 -13.95 -12.88 -6.40
N GLY A 274 -12.77 -12.58 -6.95
CA GLY A 274 -12.55 -12.40 -8.39
C GLY A 274 -12.74 -13.68 -9.21
N ASP A 275 -12.59 -13.57 -10.53
CA ASP A 275 -12.74 -14.68 -11.47
C ASP A 275 -11.39 -15.35 -11.77
N PRO A 276 -11.10 -16.55 -11.20
CA PRO A 276 -9.83 -17.23 -11.41
C PRO A 276 -9.63 -17.69 -12.87
N SER A 277 -10.69 -17.83 -13.68
CA SER A 277 -10.54 -18.23 -15.09
C SER A 277 -9.75 -17.21 -15.92
N ARG A 278 -9.74 -15.94 -15.46
CA ARG A 278 -8.98 -14.85 -16.07
C ARG A 278 -7.46 -15.01 -15.93
N GLN A 279 -6.98 -15.85 -15.01
CA GLN A 279 -5.54 -16.10 -14.83
C GLN A 279 -4.89 -16.61 -16.12
N THR A 280 -5.62 -17.33 -16.97
CA THR A 280 -5.12 -17.77 -18.29
C THR A 280 -4.74 -16.59 -19.22
N LYS A 281 -5.42 -15.46 -19.10
CA LYS A 281 -5.15 -14.22 -19.87
C LYS A 281 -4.14 -13.32 -19.18
N PHE A 282 -4.07 -13.39 -17.85
CA PHE A 282 -3.17 -12.59 -17.02
C PHE A 282 -2.30 -13.52 -16.15
N PRO A 283 -1.42 -14.32 -16.78
CA PRO A 283 -0.72 -15.43 -16.13
C PRO A 283 0.22 -14.99 -15.01
N ASP A 284 0.65 -13.73 -15.03
CA ASP A 284 1.61 -13.20 -14.07
C ASP A 284 0.93 -12.42 -12.92
N SER A 285 -0.40 -12.47 -12.81
CA SER A 285 -1.12 -11.94 -11.65
C SER A 285 -0.79 -12.77 -10.41
N GLY A 286 -0.38 -12.11 -9.32
CA GLY A 286 0.17 -12.75 -8.11
C GLY A 286 1.71 -12.75 -8.07
N HIS A 287 2.38 -12.10 -9.02
CA HIS A 287 3.84 -11.97 -9.05
C HIS A 287 4.29 -10.52 -8.80
N VAL A 288 5.59 -10.35 -8.54
CA VAL A 288 6.20 -9.04 -8.32
C VAL A 288 6.83 -8.54 -9.61
N PHE A 289 6.56 -7.28 -9.96
CA PHE A 289 7.19 -6.59 -11.07
C PHE A 289 8.17 -5.54 -10.55
N LYS A 290 9.17 -5.22 -11.37
CA LYS A 290 10.12 -4.14 -11.13
C LYS A 290 10.20 -3.29 -12.38
N ILE A 291 9.96 -2.00 -12.23
CA ILE A 291 9.99 -1.02 -13.32
C ILE A 291 11.20 -0.10 -13.11
N ASP A 292 12.07 -0.05 -14.11
CA ASP A 292 13.23 0.84 -14.09
C ASP A 292 12.80 2.26 -14.48
N LEU A 293 12.91 3.19 -13.54
CA LEU A 293 12.61 4.62 -13.72
C LEU A 293 13.88 5.48 -13.64
N SER A 294 15.07 4.86 -13.76
CA SER A 294 16.36 5.53 -13.76
C SER A 294 16.38 6.75 -14.68
N GLY A 295 16.81 7.88 -14.12
CA GLY A 295 16.91 9.16 -14.86
C GLY A 295 15.57 9.80 -15.22
N ARG A 296 14.44 9.26 -14.72
CA ARG A 296 13.10 9.83 -14.91
C ARG A 296 12.44 10.21 -13.60
N TYR A 297 12.37 9.29 -12.65
CA TYR A 297 11.70 9.50 -11.36
C TYR A 297 12.46 8.81 -10.24
N MET A 298 12.44 9.41 -9.05
CA MET A 298 12.99 8.84 -7.82
C MET A 298 11.93 8.92 -6.73
N GLY A 299 11.82 7.88 -5.92
CA GLY A 299 10.89 7.82 -4.81
C GLY A 299 11.08 8.94 -3.80
N ASN A 300 10.00 9.29 -3.12
CA ASN A 300 10.10 10.08 -1.91
C ASN A 300 10.81 9.26 -0.82
N GLU A 301 11.40 9.94 0.16
CA GLU A 301 11.92 9.26 1.36
C GLU A 301 10.76 8.56 2.07
N ARG A 302 10.90 7.26 2.33
CA ARG A 302 9.91 6.51 3.09
C ARG A 302 10.31 6.53 4.56
N HIS A 303 9.44 7.06 5.41
CA HIS A 303 9.73 7.17 6.82
C HIS A 303 9.53 5.84 7.55
N GLU A 304 10.32 5.69 8.61
CA GLU A 304 10.35 4.50 9.47
C GLU A 304 9.56 4.75 10.75
N PHE A 305 8.94 3.70 11.27
CA PHE A 305 8.22 3.71 12.53
C PHE A 305 9.19 3.91 13.70
N SER A 306 8.90 4.84 14.62
CA SER A 306 9.81 5.16 15.73
C SER A 306 9.58 4.33 17.02
N GLY A 307 8.67 3.35 16.99
CA GLY A 307 8.35 2.43 18.10
C GLY A 307 8.99 1.05 18.01
#